data_AF-D8QUR5-F1
#
_entry.id   AF-D8QUR5-F1
#
_cell.length_a   1.000
_cell.length_b   1.000
_cell.length_c   1.000
_cell.angle_alpha   90.00
_cell.angle_beta   90.00
_cell.angle_gamma   90.00
#
_symmetry.space_group_name_H-M   'P 1'
#
loop_
_entity.id
_entity.type
_entity.pdbx_description
1 polymer ?
#
loop_
_entity_poly.entity_id
_entity_poly.type
_entity_poly.pdbx_seq_one_letter_code
_entity_poly.pdbx_strand_id
1 'polypeptide(L)'
;MEKRKEDPYTVLGVQKSSSSSEIRSAYRKLAMKWHPDKQHSLEDQAKAKFQGIQEAYSVLSDDKKRVLYDSGLYDEGDDEVS
;
A
#
# COMPACT_ATOMS: atom_id res chain seq x y z
N MET A 1 1.88 22.95 -0.38
CA MET A 1 2.15 21.94 -1.42
C MET A 1 1.35 20.72 -1.01
N GLU A 2 0.25 20.42 -1.72
CA GLU A 2 -0.53 19.21 -1.49
C GLU A 2 0.42 18.01 -1.66
N LYS A 3 0.69 17.30 -0.56
CA LYS A 3 1.32 15.98 -0.65
C LYS A 3 0.36 15.15 -1.50
N ARG A 4 0.68 14.98 -2.79
CA ARG A 4 -0.01 14.00 -3.62
C ARG A 4 0.29 12.65 -2.98
N LYS A 5 -0.65 12.15 -2.16
CA LYS A 5 -0.62 10.78 -1.66
C LYS A 5 -0.37 9.90 -2.87
N GLU A 6 0.73 9.14 -2.84
CA GLU A 6 1.06 8.25 -3.95
C GLU A 6 -0.12 7.28 -4.12
N ASP A 7 -0.70 7.23 -5.32
CA ASP A 7 -1.87 6.38 -5.57
C ASP A 7 -1.57 4.94 -5.11
N PRO A 8 -2.38 4.35 -4.23
CA PRO A 8 -2.09 3.03 -3.67
C PRO A 8 -2.05 1.95 -4.75
N TYR A 9 -2.81 2.16 -5.83
CA TYR A 9 -2.77 1.36 -7.05
C TYR A 9 -1.39 1.41 -7.72
N THR A 10 -0.81 2.60 -7.86
CA THR A 10 0.52 2.81 -8.43
C THR A 10 1.62 2.24 -7.54
N VAL A 11 1.49 2.38 -6.21
CA VAL A 11 2.46 1.84 -5.25
C VAL A 11 2.51 0.32 -5.31
N LEU A 12 1.36 -0.34 -5.36
CA LEU A 12 1.26 -1.80 -5.51
C LEU A 12 1.50 -2.28 -6.96
N GLY A 13 1.52 -1.36 -7.94
CA GLY A 13 1.65 -1.69 -9.36
C GLY A 13 0.43 -2.46 -9.90
N VAL A 14 -0.75 -2.18 -9.37
CA VAL A 14 -2.03 -2.82 -9.73
C VAL A 14 -2.98 -1.80 -10.35
N GLN A 15 -4.00 -2.29 -11.05
CA GLN A 15 -4.99 -1.41 -11.64
C GLN A 15 -6.15 -1.13 -10.67
N LYS A 16 -6.86 -0.03 -10.91
CA LYS A 16 -8.14 0.27 -10.25
C LYS A 16 -9.24 -0.75 -10.52
N SER A 17 -9.04 -1.65 -11.49
CA SER A 17 -9.93 -2.78 -11.77
C SER A 17 -9.44 -4.10 -11.15
N SER A 18 -8.27 -4.10 -10.50
CA SER A 18 -7.73 -5.30 -9.88
C SER A 18 -8.60 -5.75 -8.70
N SER A 19 -8.73 -7.07 -8.59
CA SER A 19 -9.44 -7.73 -7.49
C SER A 19 -8.57 -7.80 -6.24
N SER A 20 -9.18 -7.97 -5.07
CA SER A 20 -8.46 -8.08 -3.78
C SER A 20 -7.41 -9.20 -3.79
N SER A 21 -7.66 -10.27 -4.55
CA SER A 21 -6.70 -11.37 -4.76
C SER A 21 -5.44 -10.92 -5.50
N GLU A 22 -5.57 -10.11 -6.55
CA GLU A 22 -4.43 -9.55 -7.28
C GLU A 22 -3.64 -8.59 -6.41
N ILE A 23 -4.33 -7.70 -5.69
CA ILE A 23 -3.73 -6.75 -4.75
C ILE A 23 -2.91 -7.49 -3.70
N ARG A 24 -3.46 -8.56 -3.10
CA ARG A 24 -2.74 -9.39 -2.13
C ARG A 24 -1.55 -10.13 -2.74
N SER A 25 -1.66 -10.55 -3.99
CA SER A 25 -0.57 -11.19 -4.72
C SER A 25 0.58 -10.22 -5.02
N ALA A 26 0.24 -8.99 -5.46
CA ALA A 26 1.20 -7.92 -5.69
C ALA A 26 1.90 -7.49 -4.40
N TYR A 27 1.15 -7.31 -3.32
CA TYR A 27 1.68 -7.01 -1.99
C TYR A 27 2.72 -8.04 -1.57
N ARG A 28 2.41 -9.36 -1.65
CA ARG A 28 3.36 -10.42 -1.29
C ARG A 28 4.64 -10.37 -2.14
N LYS A 29 4.51 -10.16 -3.45
CA LYS A 29 5.68 -10.06 -4.35
C LYS A 29 6.57 -8.87 -3.99
N LEU A 30 5.96 -7.72 -3.71
CA LEU A 30 6.68 -6.50 -3.34
C LEU A 30 7.28 -6.59 -1.94
N ALA A 31 6.55 -7.16 -0.98
CA ALA A 31 7.02 -7.42 0.37
C ALA A 31 8.29 -8.30 0.37
N MET A 32 8.31 -9.36 -0.43
CA MET A 32 9.50 -10.23 -0.58
C MET A 32 10.64 -9.55 -1.33
N LYS A 33 10.34 -8.61 -2.24
CA LYS A 33 11.32 -7.85 -3.02
C LYS A 33 11.96 -6.74 -2.20
N TRP A 34 11.18 -6.09 -1.36
CA TRP A 34 11.54 -4.99 -0.47
C TRP A 34 11.78 -5.44 0.98
N HIS A 35 12.00 -6.74 1.20
CA HIS A 35 12.22 -7.27 2.54
C HIS A 35 13.62 -6.88 3.04
N PRO A 36 13.76 -6.34 4.28
CA PRO A 36 15.05 -5.91 4.81
C PRO A 36 16.09 -7.05 4.83
N ASP A 37 15.66 -8.29 5.08
CA ASP A 37 16.49 -9.52 5.01
C ASP A 37 17.14 -9.77 3.62
N LYS A 38 16.59 -9.21 2.54
CA LYS A 38 17.23 -9.29 1.21
C LYS A 38 18.00 -8.02 0.86
N GLN A 39 17.80 -6.94 1.60
CA GLN A 39 18.33 -5.60 1.33
C GLN A 39 19.11 -5.08 2.52
N HIS A 40 20.07 -5.87 3.00
CA HIS A 40 20.98 -5.50 4.08
C HIS A 40 21.70 -4.17 3.84
N SER A 41 21.96 -3.80 2.58
CA SER A 41 22.64 -2.54 2.21
C SER A 41 21.69 -1.37 1.95
N LEU A 42 20.38 -1.60 1.84
CA LEU A 42 19.37 -0.60 1.45
C LEU A 42 18.18 -0.64 2.41
N GLU A 43 18.42 -0.91 3.69
CA GLU A 43 17.37 -1.12 4.68
C GLU A 43 16.44 0.10 4.80
N ASP A 44 16.99 1.31 4.79
CA ASP A 44 16.22 2.56 4.82
C ASP A 44 15.29 2.71 3.61
N GLN A 45 15.80 2.44 2.41
CA GLN A 45 15.01 2.47 1.18
C GLN A 45 13.97 1.36 1.14
N ALA A 46 14.34 0.17 1.60
CA ALA A 46 13.46 -0.99 1.70
C ALA A 46 12.32 -0.71 2.66
N LYS A 47 12.61 -0.15 3.84
CA LYS A 47 11.62 0.26 4.83
C LYS A 47 10.67 1.33 4.28
N ALA A 48 11.21 2.38 3.65
CA ALA A 48 10.38 3.43 3.04
C ALA A 48 9.45 2.86 1.95
N LYS A 49 9.95 1.99 1.07
CA LYS A 49 9.14 1.33 0.05
C LYS A 49 8.12 0.38 0.67
N PHE A 50 8.53 -0.45 1.62
CA PHE A 50 7.67 -1.41 2.31
C PHE A 50 6.53 -0.72 3.04
N GLN A 51 6.80 0.42 3.69
CA GLN A 51 5.80 1.22 4.37
C GLN A 51 4.74 1.75 3.40
N GLY A 52 5.16 2.31 2.25
CA GLY A 52 4.21 2.71 1.20
C GLY A 52 3.39 1.52 0.67
N ILE A 53 4.02 0.36 0.46
CA ILE A 53 3.35 -0.87 0.02
C ILE A 53 2.31 -1.35 1.05
N GLN A 54 2.62 -1.29 2.35
CA GLN A 54 1.69 -1.63 3.42
C GLN A 54 0.51 -0.66 3.48
N GLU A 55 0.77 0.63 3.40
CA GLU A 55 -0.26 1.68 3.43
C GLU A 55 -1.23 1.49 2.26
N ALA A 56 -0.69 1.32 1.05
CA ALA A 56 -1.48 1.03 -0.14
C ALA A 56 -2.31 -0.25 -0.01
N TYR A 57 -1.72 -1.30 0.56
CA TYR A 57 -2.42 -2.55 0.80
C TYR A 57 -3.52 -2.41 1.85
N SER A 58 -3.33 -1.62 2.91
CA SER A 58 -4.35 -1.38 3.94
C SER A 58 -5.62 -0.79 3.31
N VAL A 59 -5.47 0.20 2.42
CA VAL A 59 -6.60 0.82 1.72
C VAL A 59 -7.26 -0.12 0.73
N LEU A 60 -6.47 -0.80 -0.11
CA LEU A 60 -7.00 -1.58 -1.23
C LEU A 60 -7.43 -3.01 -0.85
N SER A 61 -6.95 -3.53 0.28
CA SER A 61 -7.32 -4.87 0.74
C SER A 61 -8.75 -4.95 1.25
N ASP A 62 -9.27 -3.84 1.79
CA ASP A 62 -10.63 -3.73 2.29
C ASP A 62 -11.51 -2.96 1.30
N ASP A 63 -12.61 -3.58 0.90
CA ASP A 63 -13.51 -2.99 -0.09
C ASP A 63 -14.14 -1.68 0.42
N LYS A 64 -14.43 -1.58 1.72
CA LYS A 64 -14.98 -0.34 2.32
C LYS A 64 -13.95 0.77 2.28
N LYS A 65 -12.71 0.49 2.70
CA LYS A 65 -11.62 1.48 2.67
C LYS A 65 -11.33 1.95 1.24
N ARG A 66 -11.35 1.02 0.28
CA ARG A 66 -11.21 1.34 -1.15
C ARG A 66 -12.32 2.26 -1.66
N VAL A 67 -13.58 1.99 -1.29
CA VAL A 67 -14.72 2.84 -1.66
C VAL A 67 -14.60 4.23 -1.01
N LEU A 68 -14.20 4.30 0.26
CA LEU A 68 -13.93 5.57 0.94
C LEU A 68 -12.80 6.34 0.26
N TYR A 69 -11.74 5.65 -0.18
CA TYR A 69 -10.61 6.26 -0.87
C TYR A 69 -11.03 6.81 -2.23
N ASP A 70 -11.78 6.02 -3.01
CA ASP A 70 -12.27 6.43 -4.33
C ASP A 70 -13.26 7.60 -4.25
N SER A 71 -14.04 7.67 -3.16
CA SER A 71 -14.96 8.79 -2.88
C SER A 71 -14.31 9.99 -2.19
N GLY A 72 -13.01 9.93 -1.85
CA GLY A 72 -12.28 11.01 -1.17
C GLY A 72 -12.63 11.19 0.31
N LEU A 73 -13.34 10.22 0.90
CA LEU A 73 -13.78 10.19 2.30
C LEU A 73 -12.82 9.36 3.20
N TYR A 74 -11.75 8.80 2.65
CA TYR A 74 -10.77 8.03 3.40
C TYR A 74 -9.84 8.94 4.20
N ASP A 75 -10.01 8.93 5.52
CA ASP A 75 -9.06 9.53 6.46
C ASP A 75 -8.09 8.46 6.98
N GLU A 76 -6.80 8.72 6.85
CA GLU A 76 -5.71 7.78 7.16
C GLU A 76 -5.48 7.64 8.68
N GLY A 77 -6.26 8.35 9.51
CA GLY A 77 -6.10 8.43 10.96
C GLY A 77 -6.96 7.47 11.79
N ASP A 78 -7.89 6.71 11.19
CA ASP A 78 -8.84 5.89 11.95
C ASP A 78 -8.36 4.44 12.24
N ASP A 79 -7.22 4.02 11.68
CA ASP A 79 -6.64 2.68 11.95
C ASP A 79 -5.83 2.59 13.27
N GLU A 80 -5.94 3.58 14.17
CA GLU A 80 -5.42 3.47 15.54
C GLU A 80 -6.49 2.89 16.49
N VAL A 81 -6.77 1.59 16.41
CA VAL A 81 -7.37 0.82 17.53
C VAL A 81 -7.08 -0.68 17.43
N SER A 82 -6.00 -1.14 18.05
CA SER A 82 -6.03 -1.94 19.30
C SER A 82 -4.69 -2.59 19.63
#